data_AF-A0A521PNX3-F1
#
_entry.id   AF-A0A521PNX3-F1
#
_cell.length_a   1.000
_cell.length_b   1.000
_cell.length_c   1.000
_cell.angle_alpha   90.00
_cell.angle_beta   90.00
_cell.angle_gamma   90.00
#
_symmetry.space_group_name_H-M   'P 1'
#
loop_
_entity.id
_entity.type
_entity.pdbx_description
1 polymer ?
#
loop_
_entity_poly.entity_id
_entity_poly.type
_entity_poly.pdbx_seq_one_letter_code
_entity_poly.pdbx_strand_id
1 'polypeptide(L)'
;MLKLKIALVVVFAALTTACTTGPQVSSNAYSQGWRRAQVVAIEKDQLAVRSSKEDCRMALGAEAGKTRFAVASYSYGGNPNLRAKRIVAIPNDVDVEVGDWVEVSITDCRLALKK
;
A
#
# COMPACT_ATOMS: atom_id res chain seq x y z
N MET A 1 32.54 18.91 35.81
CA MET A 1 31.13 18.80 35.33
C MET A 1 31.08 18.56 33.82
N LEU A 2 31.83 17.59 33.28
CA LEU A 2 32.01 17.36 31.84
C LEU A 2 31.55 15.96 31.38
N LYS A 3 30.96 15.15 32.26
CA LYS A 3 30.44 13.82 31.91
C LYS A 3 28.94 13.81 31.60
N LEU A 4 28.20 14.86 32.00
CA LEU A 4 26.74 14.95 31.81
C LEU A 4 26.31 15.46 30.42
N LYS A 5 27.22 16.08 29.65
CA LYS A 5 26.91 16.69 28.35
C LYS A 5 26.99 15.71 27.17
N ILE A 6 27.69 14.59 27.33
CA ILE A 6 27.91 13.63 26.23
C ILE A 6 26.70 12.67 26.08
N ALA A 7 25.93 12.45 27.15
CA ALA A 7 24.76 11.56 27.11
C ALA A 7 23.59 12.13 26.29
N LEU A 8 23.46 13.46 26.17
CA LEU A 8 22.31 14.08 25.50
C LEU A 8 22.43 14.11 23.97
N VAL A 9 23.65 13.96 23.43
CA VAL A 9 23.90 14.08 21.98
C VAL A 9 23.63 12.75 21.24
N VAL A 10 23.70 11.61 21.94
CA VAL A 10 23.53 10.29 21.31
C VAL A 10 22.06 9.93 21.09
N VAL A 11 21.13 10.51 21.87
CA VAL A 11 19.69 10.18 21.77
C VAL A 11 19.03 10.82 20.53
N PHE A 12 19.56 11.91 19.99
CA PHE A 12 18.97 12.60 18.83
C PHE A 12 19.37 12.01 17.47
N ALA A 13 20.40 11.17 17.39
CA ALA A 13 20.90 10.62 16.13
C ALA A 13 20.09 9.42 15.62
N ALA A 14 19.15 8.86 16.41
CA ALA A 14 18.36 7.69 16.04
C ALA A 14 17.01 8.02 15.36
N LEU A 15 16.65 9.31 15.23
CA LEU A 15 15.35 9.73 14.70
C LEU A 15 15.34 10.03 13.19
N THR A 16 16.45 9.80 12.48
CA THR A 16 16.57 10.17 11.04
C THR A 16 16.39 9.01 10.07
N THR A 17 16.20 7.77 10.53
CA THR A 17 15.99 6.61 9.64
C THR A 17 14.51 6.24 9.50
N ALA A 18 13.71 7.16 8.95
CA ALA A 18 12.37 6.80 8.45
C ALA A 18 11.99 7.61 7.20
N CYS A 19 12.94 7.79 6.27
CA CYS A 19 12.57 8.06 4.88
C CYS A 19 12.07 6.74 4.26
N THR A 20 10.84 6.33 4.59
CA THR A 20 10.21 5.15 4.01
C THR A 20 9.96 5.42 2.52
N THR A 21 10.97 5.13 1.70
CA THR A 21 10.85 5.14 0.26
C THR A 21 10.09 3.87 -0.09
N GLY A 22 8.76 3.98 -0.23
CA GLY A 22 7.93 2.85 -0.67
C GLY A 22 8.45 2.21 -1.96
N PRO A 23 8.02 0.97 -2.26
CA PRO A 23 8.58 0.13 -3.31
C PRO A 23 8.52 0.86 -4.64
N GLN A 24 9.65 0.83 -5.34
CA GLN A 24 9.74 1.36 -6.69
C GLN A 24 9.26 0.27 -7.65
N VAL A 25 8.15 0.53 -8.32
CA VAL A 25 7.66 -0.37 -9.37
C VAL A 25 8.60 -0.27 -10.56
N SER A 26 9.20 -1.39 -10.96
CA SER A 26 10.08 -1.44 -12.14
C SER A 26 9.34 -0.99 -13.42
N SER A 27 10.06 -0.44 -14.40
CA SER A 27 9.46 0.00 -15.67
C SER A 27 8.67 -1.11 -16.39
N ASN A 28 9.15 -2.36 -16.30
CA ASN A 28 8.47 -3.53 -16.87
C ASN A 28 7.18 -3.87 -16.10
N ALA A 29 7.20 -3.85 -14.77
CA ALA A 29 5.98 -4.05 -14.00
C ALA A 29 4.98 -2.92 -14.25
N TYR A 30 5.46 -1.68 -14.38
CA TYR A 30 4.63 -0.53 -14.69
C TYR A 30 3.93 -0.66 -16.06
N SER A 31 4.64 -1.11 -17.10
CA SER A 31 4.04 -1.35 -18.42
C SER A 31 3.00 -2.48 -18.42
N GLN A 32 3.15 -3.45 -17.52
CA GLN A 32 2.17 -4.52 -17.29
C GLN A 32 0.96 -4.10 -16.44
N GLY A 33 0.92 -2.85 -15.96
CA GLY A 33 -0.19 -2.32 -15.19
C GLY A 33 -0.01 -2.36 -13.67
N TRP A 34 1.19 -2.64 -13.15
CA TRP A 34 1.47 -2.51 -11.73
C TRP A 34 1.67 -1.04 -11.33
N ARG A 35 1.13 -0.63 -10.19
CA ARG A 35 1.28 0.72 -9.64
C ARG A 35 1.71 0.65 -8.19
N ARG A 36 2.59 1.58 -7.81
CA ARG A 36 2.90 1.83 -6.40
C ARG A 36 1.64 2.39 -5.75
N ALA A 37 1.28 1.84 -4.61
CA ALA A 37 0.10 2.22 -3.87
C ALA A 37 0.38 2.24 -2.38
N GLN A 38 -0.45 2.97 -1.64
CA GLN A 38 -0.50 2.92 -0.19
C GLN A 38 -1.84 2.36 0.26
N VAL A 39 -1.81 1.47 1.25
CA VAL A 39 -3.01 0.91 1.84
C VAL A 39 -3.66 1.99 2.71
N VAL A 40 -4.95 2.24 2.48
CA VAL A 40 -5.69 3.31 3.16
C VAL A 40 -6.88 2.79 3.98
N ALA A 41 -7.26 1.53 3.81
CA ALA A 41 -8.28 0.84 4.61
C ALA A 41 -8.20 -0.68 4.41
N ILE A 42 -8.60 -1.46 5.42
CA ILE A 42 -8.58 -2.94 5.40
C ILE A 42 -9.91 -3.54 5.92
N GLU A 43 -10.68 -2.79 6.71
CA GLU A 43 -11.90 -3.29 7.33
C GLU A 43 -13.14 -3.14 6.43
N LYS A 44 -14.05 -4.12 6.49
CA LYS A 44 -15.20 -4.28 5.58
C LYS A 44 -16.13 -3.06 5.53
N ASP A 45 -16.31 -2.37 6.64
CA ASP A 45 -17.05 -1.12 6.79
C ASP A 45 -16.31 0.07 6.15
N GLN A 46 -14.98 0.12 6.31
CA GLN A 46 -14.11 1.11 5.68
C GLN A 46 -13.92 0.89 4.17
N LEU A 47 -14.17 -0.33 3.67
CA LEU A 47 -14.15 -0.66 2.24
C LEU A 47 -15.37 -0.11 1.46
N ALA A 48 -16.38 0.48 2.12
CA ALA A 48 -17.54 1.10 1.48
C ALA A 48 -17.22 2.46 0.80
N VAL A 49 -16.08 2.54 0.10
CA VAL A 49 -15.59 3.77 -0.52
C VAL A 49 -16.31 4.00 -1.84
N ARG A 50 -17.25 4.96 -1.87
CA ARG A 50 -17.96 5.45 -3.06
C ARG A 50 -17.05 5.89 -4.22
N SER A 51 -15.77 6.16 -3.97
CA SER A 51 -14.80 6.67 -4.95
C SER A 51 -13.76 5.65 -5.43
N SER A 52 -13.93 4.36 -5.12
CA SER A 52 -13.08 3.34 -5.74
C SER A 52 -13.37 3.27 -7.24
N LYS A 53 -12.32 3.39 -8.07
CA LYS A 53 -12.46 3.28 -9.53
C LYS A 53 -12.96 1.90 -9.96
N GLU A 54 -12.64 0.87 -9.17
CA GLU A 54 -13.02 -0.51 -9.43
C GLU A 54 -13.04 -1.30 -8.11
N ASP A 55 -14.05 -2.16 -7.96
CA ASP A 55 -14.22 -3.07 -6.82
C ASP A 55 -13.89 -4.51 -7.25
N CYS A 56 -12.67 -4.96 -6.93
CA CYS A 56 -12.21 -6.29 -7.33
C CYS A 56 -12.95 -7.45 -6.64
N ARG A 57 -13.78 -7.19 -5.63
CA ARG A 57 -14.64 -8.23 -5.04
C ARG A 57 -15.61 -8.80 -6.06
N MET A 58 -16.15 -7.94 -6.93
CA MET A 58 -17.10 -8.36 -7.96
C MET A 58 -16.46 -9.24 -9.03
N ALA A 59 -15.20 -8.97 -9.38
CA ALA A 59 -14.45 -9.74 -10.38
C ALA A 59 -14.06 -11.15 -9.89
N LEU A 60 -13.94 -11.35 -8.58
CA LEU A 60 -13.59 -12.64 -7.98
C LEU A 60 -14.79 -13.56 -7.74
N GLY A 61 -16.02 -13.05 -7.85
CA GLY A 61 -17.24 -13.85 -7.71
C GLY A 61 -17.29 -14.63 -6.39
N ALA A 62 -17.44 -15.96 -6.47
CA ALA A 62 -17.54 -16.83 -5.32
C ALA A 62 -16.28 -16.86 -4.43
N GLU A 63 -15.09 -16.59 -5.00
CA GLU A 63 -13.83 -16.59 -4.25
C GLU A 63 -13.68 -15.36 -3.34
N ALA A 64 -14.43 -14.29 -3.60
CA ALA A 64 -14.40 -13.09 -2.76
C ALA A 64 -14.80 -13.36 -1.29
N GLY A 65 -15.59 -14.40 -1.01
CA GLY A 65 -15.97 -14.75 0.37
C GLY A 65 -14.82 -15.28 1.24
N LYS A 66 -13.72 -15.72 0.61
CA LYS A 66 -12.53 -16.29 1.28
C LYS A 66 -11.31 -15.39 1.18
N THR A 67 -11.40 -14.31 0.41
CA THR A 67 -10.30 -13.38 0.15
C THR A 67 -10.40 -12.17 1.09
N ARG A 68 -9.28 -11.79 1.69
CA ARG A 68 -9.16 -10.52 2.43
C ARG A 68 -8.98 -9.38 1.42
N PHE A 69 -9.51 -8.20 1.73
CA PHE A 69 -9.43 -7.04 0.83
C PHE A 69 -8.91 -5.80 1.54
N ALA A 70 -8.22 -4.96 0.80
CA ALA A 70 -7.82 -3.62 1.23
C ALA A 70 -8.29 -2.59 0.20
N VAL A 71 -8.47 -1.33 0.62
CA VAL A 71 -8.43 -0.20 -0.30
C VAL A 71 -6.99 0.26 -0.41
N ALA A 72 -6.47 0.30 -1.63
CA ALA A 72 -5.18 0.87 -1.95
C ALA A 72 -5.36 2.14 -2.77
N SER A 73 -4.64 3.20 -2.39
CA SER A 73 -4.56 4.46 -3.12
C SER A 73 -3.29 4.48 -3.96
N TYR A 74 -3.42 4.71 -5.26
CA TYR A 74 -2.32 4.71 -6.23
C TYR A 74 -2.34 5.95 -7.10
N SER A 75 -1.26 6.16 -7.85
CA SER A 75 -1.13 7.23 -8.84
C SER A 75 -0.88 6.66 -10.23
N TYR A 76 -1.16 7.49 -11.25
CA TYR A 76 -0.78 7.22 -12.62
C TYR A 76 0.47 8.03 -12.97
N GLY A 77 1.30 7.51 -13.87
CA GLY A 77 2.39 8.25 -14.50
C GLY A 77 3.54 8.62 -13.56
N GLY A 78 3.75 7.89 -12.47
CA GLY A 78 4.82 8.19 -11.50
C GLY A 78 4.58 9.43 -10.64
N ASN A 79 3.39 10.05 -10.72
CA ASN A 79 3.03 11.18 -9.87
C ASN A 79 3.05 10.76 -8.38
N PRO A 80 3.71 11.49 -7.47
CA PRO A 80 3.73 11.11 -6.05
C PRO A 80 2.35 11.24 -5.37
N ASN A 81 1.42 11.99 -5.95
CA ASN A 81 0.09 12.20 -5.37
C ASN A 81 -0.81 11.00 -5.65
N LEU A 82 -1.07 10.20 -4.61
CA LEU A 82 -2.02 9.08 -4.65
C LEU A 82 -3.45 9.65 -4.73
N ARG A 83 -4.15 9.38 -5.82
CA ARG A 83 -5.50 9.95 -6.08
C ARG A 83 -6.53 8.90 -6.44
N ALA A 84 -6.12 7.80 -7.08
CA ALA A 84 -7.02 6.75 -7.48
C ALA A 84 -7.10 5.70 -6.38
N LYS A 85 -8.32 5.29 -6.01
CA LYS A 85 -8.54 4.22 -5.03
C LYS A 85 -9.05 2.97 -5.74
N ARG A 86 -8.63 1.79 -5.28
CA ARG A 86 -9.12 0.50 -5.76
C ARG A 86 -9.21 -0.47 -4.60
N ILE A 87 -10.24 -1.31 -4.60
CA ILE A 87 -10.32 -2.45 -3.67
C ILE A 87 -9.50 -3.58 -4.29
N VAL A 88 -8.53 -4.12 -3.54
CA VAL A 88 -7.57 -5.12 -4.01
C VAL A 88 -7.54 -6.32 -3.06
N ALA A 89 -7.30 -7.51 -3.60
CA ALA A 89 -7.13 -8.71 -2.83
C ALA A 89 -5.80 -8.70 -2.07
N ILE A 90 -5.84 -9.17 -0.82
CA ILE A 90 -4.67 -9.40 0.03
C ILE A 90 -4.34 -10.89 -0.01
N PRO A 91 -3.12 -11.30 -0.38
CA PRO A 91 -2.68 -12.70 -0.28
C PRO A 91 -2.83 -13.21 1.17
N ASN A 92 -3.14 -14.49 1.36
CA ASN A 92 -3.35 -15.05 2.72
C ASN A 92 -2.08 -15.10 3.58
N ASP A 93 -0.92 -15.10 2.93
CA ASP A 93 0.43 -15.16 3.50
C ASP A 93 1.06 -13.78 3.73
N VAL A 94 0.36 -12.70 3.36
CA VAL A 94 0.87 -11.33 3.47
C VAL A 94 0.03 -10.54 4.47
N ASP A 95 0.67 -10.04 5.52
CA ASP A 95 0.05 -9.10 6.44
C ASP A 95 0.28 -7.66 6.00
N VAL A 96 -0.80 -6.89 6.08
CA VAL A 96 -0.91 -5.54 5.57
C VAL A 96 -1.56 -4.67 6.63
N GLU A 97 -1.04 -3.47 6.78
CA GLU A 97 -1.54 -2.43 7.67
C GLU A 97 -1.87 -1.14 6.89
N VAL A 98 -2.70 -0.27 7.47
CA VAL A 98 -2.95 1.05 6.90
C VAL A 98 -1.66 1.86 6.92
N GLY A 99 -1.30 2.46 5.78
CA GLY A 99 -0.05 3.16 5.60
C GLY A 99 1.03 2.35 4.88
N ASP A 100 0.86 1.02 4.78
CA ASP A 100 1.80 0.17 4.06
C ASP A 100 1.89 0.55 2.59
N TRP A 101 3.12 0.54 2.08
CA TRP A 101 3.36 0.68 0.67
C TRP A 101 3.38 -0.69 -0.01
N VAL A 102 2.64 -0.81 -1.12
CA VAL A 102 2.45 -2.07 -1.86
C VAL A 102 2.45 -1.80 -3.37
N GLU A 103 2.53 -2.85 -4.17
CA GLU A 103 2.21 -2.82 -5.60
C GLU A 103 0.83 -3.40 -5.86
N VAL A 104 0.04 -2.72 -6.70
CA VAL A 104 -1.29 -3.17 -7.10
C VAL A 104 -1.42 -3.24 -8.61
N SER A 105 -2.12 -4.26 -9.11
CA SER A 105 -2.50 -4.37 -10.50
C SER A 105 -3.73 -3.49 -10.78
N ILE A 106 -3.64 -2.62 -11.78
CA ILE A 106 -4.78 -1.81 -12.25
C ILE A 106 -5.44 -2.39 -13.52
N THR A 107 -4.94 -3.52 -14.01
CA THR A 107 -5.38 -4.17 -15.26
C THR A 107 -6.07 -5.51 -15.02
N ASP A 108 -5.80 -6.19 -13.90
CA ASP A 108 -6.42 -7.47 -13.56
C ASP A 108 -6.70 -7.58 -12.06
N CYS A 109 -7.99 -7.67 -11.70
CA CYS A 109 -8.45 -7.81 -10.32
C CYS A 109 -8.16 -9.16 -9.66
N ARG A 110 -7.80 -10.19 -10.44
CA ARG A 110 -7.44 -11.50 -9.92
C ARG A 110 -6.02 -11.53 -9.36
N LEU A 111 -5.21 -10.54 -9.72
CA LEU A 111 -3.86 -10.37 -9.18
C LEU A 111 -3.95 -9.67 -7.82
N ALA A 112 -3.53 -10.38 -6.78
CA ALA A 112 -3.42 -9.84 -5.45
C ALA A 112 -2.30 -8.79 -5.35
N LEU A 113 -2.35 -7.96 -4.31
CA LEU A 113 -1.29 -6.99 -4.03
C LEU A 113 0.05 -7.70 -3.73
N LYS A 114 1.14 -6.97 -3.93
CA LYS A 114 2.50 -7.39 -3.55
C LYS A 114 3.09 -6.40 -2.54
N LYS A 115 3.80 -6.90 -1.54
CA LYS A 115 4.49 -6.10 -0.53
C LYS A 115 5.99 -6.29 -0.67
#